data_AF-A0A853GD96-F1
#
_entry.id   AF-A0A853GD96-F1
#
_cell.length_a   1.000
_cell.length_b   1.000
_cell.length_c   1.000
_cell.angle_alpha   90.00
_cell.angle_beta   90.00
_cell.angle_gamma   90.00
#
_symmetry.space_group_name_H-M   'P 1'
#
loop_
_entity.id
_entity.type
_entity.pdbx_description
1 polymer ?
#
loop_
_entity_poly.entity_id
_entity_poly.type
_entity_poly.pdbx_seq_one_letter_code
_entity_poly.pdbx_strand_id
1 'polypeptide(L)'
;MAKHASLVTLIDLKTDAANQIAKQLQKLQTERNNAKSQLSTLQVYRQDYAERLQKATMDGVTTANYHNFRQFIATLDEAILQQNRVVGQIDRNIEQSQQQWYAEKQRLKSYEALQTRHHQQQLQRENRAEQLANDEASAALYRRTRPSY
;
A
#
# COMPACT_ATOMS: atom_id res chain seq x y z
N MET A 1 5.89 6.74 -32.57
CA MET A 1 6.83 6.42 -31.47
C MET A 1 6.61 7.29 -30.22
N ALA A 2 6.47 8.63 -30.31
CA ALA A 2 6.33 9.52 -29.15
C ALA A 2 5.17 9.18 -28.17
N LYS A 3 4.00 8.75 -28.69
CA LYS A 3 2.83 8.40 -27.86
C LYS A 3 3.07 7.15 -26.98
N HIS A 4 3.83 6.18 -27.48
CA HIS A 4 4.20 4.96 -26.75
C HIS A 4 5.23 5.25 -25.65
N ALA A 5 6.23 6.09 -25.95
CA ALA A 5 7.19 6.56 -24.95
C ALA A 5 6.48 7.29 -23.79
N SER A 6 5.50 8.15 -24.09
CA SER A 6 4.73 8.84 -23.04
C SER A 6 3.89 7.90 -22.17
N LEU A 7 3.38 6.80 -22.73
CA LEU A 7 2.57 5.83 -21.99
C LEU A 7 3.44 4.96 -21.07
N VAL A 8 4.63 4.55 -21.53
CA VAL A 8 5.62 3.84 -20.71
C VAL A 8 6.01 4.70 -19.50
N THR A 9 6.38 5.96 -19.72
CA THR A 9 6.73 6.88 -18.62
C THR A 9 5.58 7.07 -17.63
N LEU A 10 4.33 7.09 -18.11
CA LEU A 10 3.16 7.19 -17.25
C LEU A 10 2.96 5.92 -16.39
N ILE A 11 3.18 4.74 -16.97
CA ILE A 11 3.13 3.45 -16.25
C ILE A 11 4.22 3.41 -15.18
N ASP A 12 5.44 3.83 -15.50
CA ASP A 12 6.55 3.88 -14.54
C ASP A 12 6.23 4.82 -13.37
N LEU A 13 5.78 6.04 -13.68
CA LEU A 13 5.37 7.02 -12.67
C LEU A 13 4.26 6.48 -11.76
N LYS A 14 3.29 5.76 -12.33
CA LYS A 14 2.18 5.17 -11.57
C LYS A 14 2.60 3.97 -10.74
N THR A 15 3.56 3.19 -11.24
CA THR A 15 4.18 2.09 -10.50
C THR A 15 4.93 2.63 -9.29
N ASP A 16 5.73 3.69 -9.48
CA ASP A 16 6.46 4.35 -8.40
C ASP A 16 5.52 4.93 -7.34
N ALA A 17 4.44 5.60 -7.75
CA ALA A 17 3.43 6.11 -6.83
C ALA A 17 2.81 4.98 -5.99
N ALA A 18 2.41 3.86 -6.61
CA ALA A 18 1.86 2.72 -5.89
C ALA A 18 2.88 2.08 -4.92
N ASN A 19 4.16 2.04 -5.31
CA ASN A 19 5.25 1.53 -4.46
C ASN A 19 5.53 2.46 -3.27
N GLN A 20 5.45 3.78 -3.46
CA GLN A 20 5.59 4.76 -2.38
C GLN A 20 4.46 4.62 -1.36
N ILE A 21 3.20 4.48 -1.81
CA ILE A 21 2.06 4.25 -0.91
C ILE A 21 2.23 2.92 -0.17
N ALA A 22 2.69 1.86 -0.83
CA ALA A 22 2.96 0.58 -0.17
C ALA A 22 4.03 0.70 0.94
N LYS A 23 5.12 1.46 0.70
CA LYS A 23 6.12 1.76 1.74
C LYS A 23 5.52 2.54 2.90
N GLN A 24 4.62 3.49 2.63
CA GLN A 24 3.93 4.24 3.68
C GLN A 24 3.00 3.36 4.51
N LEU A 25 2.25 2.45 3.86
CA LEU A 25 1.41 1.45 4.54
C LEU A 25 2.23 0.57 5.47
N GLN A 26 3.41 0.13 5.03
CA GLN A 26 4.30 -0.67 5.88
C GLN A 26 4.73 0.11 7.13
N LYS A 27 5.10 1.40 7.00
CA LYS A 27 5.44 2.25 8.14
C LYS A 27 4.27 2.40 9.11
N LEU A 28 3.08 2.72 8.60
CA LEU A 28 1.87 2.84 9.41
C LEU A 28 1.54 1.54 10.15
N GLN A 29 1.74 0.38 9.51
CA GLN A 29 1.52 -0.92 10.14
C GLN A 29 2.50 -1.16 11.29
N THR A 30 3.77 -0.80 11.12
CA THR A 30 4.77 -0.86 12.20
C THR A 30 4.42 0.10 13.34
N GLU A 31 4.06 1.34 13.03
CA GLU A 31 3.61 2.34 14.02
C GLU A 31 2.40 1.83 14.81
N ARG A 32 1.42 1.23 14.13
CA ARG A 32 0.24 0.63 14.75
C ARG A 32 0.62 -0.47 15.74
N ASN A 33 1.53 -1.37 15.34
CA ASN A 33 1.96 -2.48 16.19
C ASN A 33 2.67 -1.96 17.44
N ASN A 34 3.53 -0.95 17.29
CA ASN A 34 4.22 -0.31 18.41
C ASN A 34 3.21 0.37 19.36
N ALA A 35 2.26 1.13 18.82
CA ALA A 35 1.21 1.79 19.59
C ALA A 35 0.32 0.79 20.35
N LYS A 36 0.00 -0.36 19.74
CA LYS A 36 -0.72 -1.45 20.40
C LYS A 36 0.10 -2.14 21.48
N SER A 37 1.40 -2.31 21.27
CA SER A 37 2.29 -2.86 22.29
C SER A 37 2.36 -1.94 23.50
N GLN A 38 2.49 -0.63 23.29
CA GLN A 38 2.46 0.37 24.38
C GLN A 38 1.12 0.36 25.12
N LEU A 39 -0.01 0.27 24.40
CA LEU A 39 -1.34 0.14 25.00
C LEU A 39 -1.44 -1.09 25.91
N SER A 40 -0.96 -2.24 25.43
CA SER A 40 -0.94 -3.49 26.20
C SER A 40 -0.11 -3.33 27.48
N THR A 41 1.09 -2.72 27.38
CA THR A 41 1.94 -2.43 28.55
C THR A 41 1.22 -1.53 29.57
N LEU A 42 0.53 -0.47 29.13
CA LEU A 42 -0.24 0.40 30.02
C LEU A 42 -1.36 -0.36 30.73
N GLN A 43 -2.07 -1.24 30.01
CA GLN A 43 -3.14 -2.07 30.56
C GLN A 43 -2.61 -3.05 31.62
N VAL A 44 -1.46 -3.69 31.35
CA VAL A 44 -0.79 -4.57 32.31
C VAL A 44 -0.41 -3.82 33.58
N TYR A 45 0.21 -2.64 33.46
CA TYR A 45 0.57 -1.84 34.64
C TYR A 45 -0.66 -1.39 35.43
N ARG A 46 -1.72 -1.00 34.74
CA ARG A 46 -2.97 -0.61 35.41
C ARG A 46 -3.54 -1.77 36.23
N GLN A 47 -3.54 -2.97 35.66
CA GLN A 47 -4.03 -4.17 36.35
C GLN A 47 -3.17 -4.50 37.58
N ASP A 48 -1.84 -4.52 37.44
CA ASP A 48 -0.92 -4.77 38.56
C ASP A 48 -1.13 -3.76 39.71
N TYR A 49 -1.30 -2.47 39.39
CA TYR A 49 -1.56 -1.44 40.40
C TYR A 49 -2.94 -1.58 41.06
N ALA A 50 -3.97 -1.98 40.31
CA ALA A 50 -5.28 -2.26 40.88
C ALA A 50 -5.24 -3.43 41.88
N GLU A 51 -4.52 -4.50 41.54
CA GLU A 51 -4.34 -5.66 42.43
C GLU A 51 -3.54 -5.31 43.68
N ARG A 52 -2.49 -4.50 43.56
CA ARG A 52 -1.72 -4.00 44.70
C ARG A 52 -2.57 -3.16 45.64
N LEU A 53 -3.42 -2.28 45.11
CA LEU A 53 -4.36 -1.48 45.90
C LEU A 53 -5.35 -2.37 46.65
N GLN A 54 -5.89 -3.40 46.00
CA GLN A 54 -6.81 -4.36 46.62
C GLN A 54 -6.14 -5.06 47.81
N LYS A 55 -4.93 -5.60 47.62
CA LYS A 55 -4.15 -6.27 48.68
C LYS A 55 -3.83 -5.30 49.82
N ALA A 56 -3.31 -4.11 49.52
CA ALA A 56 -2.98 -3.11 50.53
C ALA A 56 -4.21 -2.68 51.35
N THR A 57 -5.39 -2.64 50.75
CA THR A 57 -6.63 -2.30 51.46
C THR A 57 -7.04 -3.41 52.44
N MET A 58 -6.78 -4.68 52.11
CA MET A 58 -7.03 -5.81 53.02
C MET A 58 -6.08 -5.83 54.23
N ASP A 59 -4.82 -5.42 54.03
CA ASP A 59 -3.78 -5.41 55.07
C ASP A 59 -3.79 -4.15 55.94
N GLY A 60 -4.65 -3.17 55.62
CA GLY A 60 -4.72 -1.86 56.28
C GLY A 60 -3.77 -0.85 55.64
N VAL A 61 -4.32 0.02 54.77
CA VAL A 61 -3.55 1.06 54.07
C VAL A 61 -3.75 2.44 54.71
N THR A 62 -2.68 3.24 54.77
CA THR A 62 -2.80 4.65 55.18
C THR A 62 -3.59 5.44 54.13
N THR A 63 -4.33 6.47 54.56
CA THR A 63 -5.10 7.34 53.66
C THR A 63 -4.22 7.97 52.58
N ALA A 64 -2.99 8.35 52.92
CA ALA A 64 -2.03 8.92 51.98
C ALA A 64 -1.63 7.92 50.87
N ASN A 65 -1.31 6.67 51.24
CA ASN A 65 -0.95 5.64 50.27
C ASN A 65 -2.14 5.29 49.37
N TYR A 66 -3.35 5.19 49.94
CA TYR A 66 -4.57 4.96 49.17
C TYR A 66 -4.80 6.05 48.12
N HIS A 67 -4.61 7.33 48.50
CA HIS A 67 -4.72 8.45 47.58
C HIS A 67 -3.71 8.37 46.43
N ASN A 68 -2.44 8.07 46.75
CA ASN A 68 -1.38 7.94 45.75
C ASN A 68 -1.69 6.84 44.72
N PHE A 69 -2.16 5.66 45.17
CA PHE A 69 -2.57 4.58 44.28
C PHE A 69 -3.70 5.01 43.34
N ARG A 70 -4.74 5.65 43.89
CA ARG A 70 -5.87 6.13 43.07
C ARG A 70 -5.44 7.16 42.03
N GLN A 71 -4.56 8.09 42.40
CA GLN A 71 -4.07 9.11 41.47
C GLN A 71 -3.22 8.50 40.35
N PHE A 72 -2.37 7.52 40.67
CA PHE A 72 -1.58 6.82 39.67
C PHE A 72 -2.46 6.00 38.71
N ILE A 73 -3.47 5.28 39.23
CA ILE A 73 -4.42 4.54 38.40
C ILE A 73 -5.18 5.50 37.47
N ALA A 74 -5.65 6.64 37.98
CA ALA A 74 -6.30 7.66 37.13
C ALA A 74 -5.37 8.19 36.03
N THR A 75 -4.07 8.33 36.32
CA THR A 75 -3.06 8.75 35.33
C THR A 75 -2.86 7.69 34.24
N LEU A 76 -2.84 6.40 34.62
CA LEU A 76 -2.80 5.29 33.67
C LEU A 76 -4.07 5.21 32.82
N ASP A 77 -5.24 5.44 33.41
CA ASP A 77 -6.51 5.48 32.68
C ASP A 77 -6.49 6.57 31.60
N GLU A 78 -6.06 7.78 31.93
CA GLU A 78 -5.90 8.86 30.95
C GLU A 78 -4.89 8.52 29.86
N ALA A 79 -3.74 7.92 30.22
CA ALA A 79 -2.74 7.48 29.25
C ALA A 79 -3.29 6.39 28.31
N ILE A 80 -4.07 5.44 28.82
CA ILE A 80 -4.74 4.40 28.03
C ILE A 80 -5.76 5.04 27.07
N LEU A 81 -6.55 6.01 27.52
CA LEU A 81 -7.49 6.74 26.66
C LEU A 81 -6.76 7.46 25.52
N GLN A 82 -5.65 8.14 25.83
CA GLN A 82 -4.82 8.81 24.82
C GLN A 82 -4.23 7.80 23.84
N GLN A 83 -3.67 6.69 24.32
CA GLN A 83 -3.07 5.66 23.47
C GLN A 83 -4.10 5.00 22.55
N ASN A 84 -5.33 4.77 23.03
CA ASN A 84 -6.43 4.30 22.19
C ASN A 84 -6.77 5.28 21.07
N ARG A 85 -6.76 6.59 21.33
CA ARG A 85 -6.96 7.61 20.29
C ARG A 85 -5.85 7.58 19.24
N VAL A 86 -4.60 7.38 19.66
CA VAL A 86 -3.45 7.22 18.75
C VAL A 86 -3.63 6.00 17.86
N VAL A 87 -3.94 4.83 18.43
CA VAL A 87 -4.21 3.61 17.65
C VAL A 87 -5.35 3.84 16.66
N GLY A 88 -6.46 4.45 17.10
CA GLY A 88 -7.58 4.77 16.22
C GLY A 88 -7.24 5.74 15.09
N GLN A 89 -6.34 6.71 15.32
CA GLN A 89 -5.88 7.60 14.26
C GLN A 89 -5.01 6.88 13.24
N ILE A 90 -4.10 6.01 13.70
CA ILE A 90 -3.27 5.19 12.81
C ILE A 90 -4.15 4.27 11.96
N ASP A 91 -5.17 3.66 12.56
CA ASP A 91 -6.11 2.77 11.85
C ASP A 91 -6.84 3.52 10.72
N ARG A 92 -7.34 4.73 10.99
CA ARG A 92 -7.93 5.60 9.94
C ARG A 92 -6.94 5.95 8.84
N ASN A 93 -5.68 6.25 9.19
CA ASN A 93 -4.65 6.58 8.21
C ASN A 93 -4.29 5.36 7.33
N ILE A 94 -4.29 4.16 7.91
CA ILE A 94 -4.11 2.89 7.17
C ILE A 94 -5.25 2.71 6.17
N GLU A 95 -6.50 2.82 6.60
CA GLU A 95 -7.68 2.68 5.74
C GLU A 95 -7.63 3.66 4.55
N GLN A 96 -7.34 4.93 4.83
CA GLN A 96 -7.21 5.96 3.78
C GLN A 96 -6.07 5.62 2.80
N SER A 97 -4.92 5.20 3.31
CA SER A 97 -3.76 4.84 2.49
C SER A 97 -4.03 3.58 1.64
N GLN A 98 -4.79 2.62 2.16
CA GLN A 98 -5.23 1.44 1.41
C GLN A 98 -6.15 1.83 0.25
N GLN A 99 -7.13 2.70 0.48
CA GLN A 99 -8.02 3.20 -0.57
C GLN A 99 -7.23 3.91 -1.69
N GLN A 100 -6.28 4.77 -1.32
CA GLN A 100 -5.39 5.43 -2.28
C GLN A 100 -4.56 4.42 -3.08
N TRP A 101 -4.01 3.41 -2.41
CA TRP A 101 -3.23 2.36 -3.06
C TRP A 101 -4.07 1.57 -4.07
N TYR A 102 -5.29 1.18 -3.72
CA TYR A 102 -6.20 0.48 -4.63
C TYR A 102 -6.54 1.34 -5.85
N ALA A 103 -6.82 2.62 -5.66
CA ALA A 103 -7.11 3.55 -6.75
C ALA A 103 -5.92 3.69 -7.72
N GLU A 104 -4.69 3.85 -7.21
CA GLU A 104 -3.49 3.92 -8.06
C GLU A 104 -3.22 2.58 -8.77
N LYS A 105 -3.43 1.44 -8.11
CA LYS A 105 -3.33 0.12 -8.76
C LYS A 105 -4.37 -0.07 -9.86
N GLN A 106 -5.60 0.42 -9.69
CA GLN A 106 -6.63 0.35 -10.73
C GLN A 106 -6.27 1.22 -11.94
N ARG A 107 -5.71 2.42 -11.71
CA ARG A 107 -5.20 3.29 -12.77
C ARG A 107 -4.06 2.64 -13.53
N LEU A 108 -3.09 2.07 -12.80
CA LEU A 108 -1.96 1.34 -13.38
C LEU A 108 -2.42 0.23 -14.33
N LYS A 109 -3.33 -0.64 -13.86
CA LYS A 109 -3.90 -1.72 -14.69
C LYS A 109 -4.56 -1.21 -15.97
N SER A 110 -5.20 -0.05 -15.90
CA SER A 110 -5.86 0.57 -17.05
C SER A 110 -4.84 1.05 -18.09
N TYR A 111 -3.70 1.61 -17.65
CA TYR A 111 -2.60 2.01 -18.53
C TYR A 111 -1.86 0.82 -19.12
N GLU A 112 -1.59 -0.22 -18.33
CA GLU A 112 -1.01 -1.48 -18.80
C GLU A 112 -1.88 -2.11 -19.89
N ALA A 113 -3.20 -2.18 -19.68
CA ALA A 113 -4.13 -2.70 -20.69
C ALA A 113 -4.11 -1.87 -21.98
N LEU A 114 -4.01 -0.54 -21.88
CA LEU A 114 -3.88 0.34 -23.04
C LEU A 114 -2.56 0.11 -23.79
N GLN A 115 -1.46 -0.10 -23.06
CA GLN A 115 -0.15 -0.41 -23.64
C GLN A 115 -0.17 -1.72 -24.41
N THR A 116 -0.73 -2.78 -23.80
CA THR A 116 -0.88 -4.09 -24.45
C THR A 116 -1.67 -3.97 -25.75
N ARG A 117 -2.80 -3.23 -25.75
CA ARG A 117 -3.60 -3.00 -26.96
C ARG A 117 -2.81 -2.25 -28.03
N HIS A 118 -2.07 -1.22 -27.66
CA HIS A 118 -1.26 -0.47 -28.61
C HIS A 118 -0.15 -1.34 -29.23
N HIS A 119 0.51 -2.17 -28.41
CA HIS A 119 1.53 -3.10 -28.88
C HIS A 119 0.96 -4.13 -29.86
N GLN A 120 -0.19 -4.73 -29.55
CA GLN A 120 -0.89 -5.66 -30.45
C GLN A 120 -1.27 -5.00 -31.79
N GLN A 121 -1.78 -3.76 -31.76
CA GLN A 121 -2.13 -3.04 -32.99
C GLN A 121 -0.89 -2.72 -33.83
N GLN A 122 0.25 -2.41 -33.20
CA GLN A 122 1.50 -2.15 -33.89
C GLN A 122 2.03 -3.43 -34.56
N LEU A 123 2.09 -4.55 -33.83
CA LEU A 123 2.49 -5.85 -34.38
C LEU A 123 1.62 -6.26 -35.58
N GLN A 124 0.31 -6.06 -35.50
CA GLN A 124 -0.58 -6.35 -36.64
C GLN A 124 -0.28 -5.49 -37.87
N ARG A 125 0.10 -4.23 -37.69
CA ARG A 125 0.47 -3.34 -38.81
C ARG A 125 1.80 -3.74 -39.42
N GLU A 126 2.78 -4.06 -38.58
CA GLU A 126 4.10 -4.54 -39.00
C GLU A 126 3.99 -5.84 -39.78
N ASN A 127 3.26 -6.84 -39.26
CA ASN A 127 3.02 -8.11 -39.96
C ASN A 127 2.35 -7.92 -41.33
N ARG A 128 1.37 -7.00 -41.44
CA ARG A 128 0.71 -6.70 -42.73
C ARG A 128 1.67 -6.04 -43.72
N ALA A 129 2.53 -5.13 -43.25
CA ALA A 129 3.51 -4.46 -44.09
C ALA A 129 4.59 -5.45 -44.58
N GLU A 130 5.07 -6.33 -43.71
CA GLU A 130 6.01 -7.39 -44.06
C GLU A 130 5.41 -8.38 -45.05
N GLN A 131 4.16 -8.79 -44.85
CA GLN A 131 3.46 -9.68 -45.79
C GLN A 131 3.37 -9.04 -47.18
N LEU A 132 2.96 -7.77 -47.26
CA LEU A 132 2.87 -7.04 -48.53
C LEU A 132 4.24 -6.94 -49.24
N ALA A 133 5.30 -6.62 -48.49
CA ALA A 133 6.65 -6.53 -49.03
C ALA A 133 7.18 -7.88 -49.55
N ASN A 134 6.89 -8.96 -48.83
CA ASN A 134 7.25 -10.33 -49.26
C ASN A 134 6.48 -10.75 -50.52
N ASP A 135 5.19 -10.43 -50.60
CA ASP A 135 4.36 -10.73 -51.77
C ASP A 135 4.88 -9.96 -53.00
N GLU A 136 5.24 -8.68 -52.84
CA GLU A 136 5.82 -7.87 -53.91
C GLU A 136 7.18 -8.40 -54.39
N ALA A 137 8.07 -8.76 -53.46
CA ALA A 137 9.37 -9.34 -53.76
C ALA A 137 9.22 -10.68 -54.50
N SER A 138 8.29 -11.54 -54.06
CA SER A 138 7.97 -12.82 -54.71
C SER A 138 7.42 -12.63 -56.12
N ALA A 139 6.50 -11.67 -56.31
CA ALA A 139 5.96 -11.34 -57.62
C ALA A 139 7.03 -10.74 -58.56
N ALA A 140 7.95 -9.94 -58.04
CA ALA A 140 9.08 -9.40 -58.81
C ALA A 140 10.05 -10.50 -59.25
N LEU A 141 10.38 -11.45 -58.38
CA LEU A 141 11.21 -12.62 -58.70
C LEU A 141 10.54 -13.50 -59.76
N TYR A 142 9.25 -13.80 -59.60
CA TYR A 142 8.49 -14.60 -60.56
C TYR A 142 8.43 -13.95 -61.95
N ARG A 143 8.30 -12.62 -62.02
CA ARG A 143 8.36 -11.89 -63.30
C ARG A 143 9.73 -11.98 -63.99
N ARG A 144 10.83 -12.06 -63.23
CA ARG A 144 12.18 -12.19 -63.78
C ARG A 144 12.51 -13.59 -64.28
N THR A 145 11.90 -14.63 -63.70
CA THR A 145 12.17 -16.03 -64.05
C THR A 145 11.24 -16.60 -65.11
N ARG A 146 10.23 -15.84 -65.58
CA ARG A 146 9.41 -16.24 -66.74
C ARG A 146 10.28 -16.32 -68.01
N PRO A 147 10.39 -17.49 -68.67
CA PRO A 147 11.08 -17.59 -69.96
C PRO A 147 10.26 -16.84 -71.02
N SER A 148 10.93 -16.02 -71.83
CA SER A 148 10.37 -15.53 -73.08
C SER A 148 10.32 -16.71 -74.06
N TYR A 149 9.11 -17.14 -74.43
CA TYR A 149 8.87 -18.07 -75.53
C TYR A 149 8.98 -17.35 -76.88
#